data_AF-A0A920GHK9-F1
#
_entry.id   AF-A0A920GHK9-F1
#
_cell.length_a   1.000
_cell.length_b   1.000
_cell.length_c   1.000
_cell.angle_alpha   90.00
_cell.angle_beta   90.00
_cell.angle_gamma   90.00
#
_symmetry.space_group_name_H-M   'P 1'
#
loop_
_entity.id
_entity.type
_entity.pdbx_description
1 polymer ?
#
loop_
_entity_poly.entity_id
_entity_poly.type
_entity_poly.pdbx_seq_one_letter_code
_entity_poly.pdbx_strand_id
1 'polypeptide(L)'
;MDYKPFKASTSVFGTFLFAGMKIGIAAALVGAIIGELPTGAVSGLGARMLQGSYYGQMVQIWSALIFASLIAALLVTMIDFIRLSTLKRFGQLN
;
A
#
# COMPACT_ATOMS: atom_id res chain seq x y z
N MET A 1 25.78 13.72 34.36
CA MET A 1 25.65 12.91 33.13
C MET A 1 24.17 12.77 32.83
N ASP A 2 23.66 13.59 31.91
CA ASP A 2 22.26 13.57 31.48
C ASP A 2 22.09 12.48 30.41
N TYR A 3 21.65 11.30 30.82
CA TYR A 3 21.34 10.19 29.93
C TYR A 3 19.87 10.33 29.47
N LYS A 4 19.67 11.00 28.33
CA LYS A 4 18.43 10.90 27.54
C LYS A 4 18.58 10.25 26.14
N PRO A 5 19.26 9.09 25.95
CA PRO A 5 19.40 8.53 24.60
C PRO A 5 18.27 7.58 24.12
N PHE A 6 17.36 7.09 24.98
CA PHE A 6 16.44 6.01 24.54
C PHE A 6 15.25 6.46 23.68
N LYS A 7 14.66 7.64 23.95
CA LYS A 7 13.45 8.11 23.23
C LYS A 7 13.75 8.60 21.80
N ALA A 8 14.98 9.03 21.53
CA ALA A 8 15.39 9.56 20.23
C ALA A 8 15.75 8.47 19.21
N SER A 9 16.27 7.32 19.66
CA SER A 9 16.63 6.21 18.77
C SER A 9 15.41 5.41 18.30
N THR A 10 14.42 5.22 19.18
CA THR A 10 13.20 4.46 18.88
C THR A 10 12.26 5.16 17.88
N SER A 11 12.26 6.50 17.81
CA SER A 11 11.45 7.26 16.85
C SER A 11 11.98 7.18 15.41
N VAL A 12 13.30 7.09 15.24
CA VAL A 12 13.96 6.98 13.93
C VAL A 12 13.62 5.64 13.30
N PHE A 13 13.79 4.53 14.03
CA PHE A 13 13.41 3.20 13.55
C PHE A 13 11.91 3.10 13.23
N GLY A 14 11.05 3.66 14.10
CA GLY A 14 9.60 3.69 13.85
C GLY A 14 9.26 4.38 12.53
N THR A 15 9.95 5.47 12.18
CA THR A 15 9.73 6.18 10.91
C THR A 15 10.09 5.31 9.69
N PHE A 16 11.23 4.63 9.72
CA PHE A 16 11.65 3.74 8.64
C PHE A 16 10.75 2.51 8.51
N LEU A 17 10.30 1.94 9.63
CA LEU A 17 9.39 0.79 9.64
C LEU A 17 8.04 1.13 8.98
N PHE A 18 7.42 2.25 9.36
CA PHE A 18 6.14 2.65 8.75
C PHE A 18 6.30 3.05 7.28
N ALA A 19 7.38 3.75 6.92
CA ALA A 19 7.67 4.07 5.52
C ALA A 19 7.85 2.79 4.68
N GLY A 20 8.62 1.83 5.19
CA GLY A 20 8.84 0.53 4.57
C GLY A 20 7.55 -0.27 4.40
N MET A 21 6.68 -0.31 5.42
CA MET A 21 5.37 -0.98 5.34
C MET A 21 4.48 -0.39 4.24
N LYS A 22 4.44 0.93 4.08
CA LYS A 22 3.67 1.59 3.01
C LYS A 22 4.17 1.20 1.61
N ILE A 23 5.49 1.15 1.43
CA ILE A 23 6.11 0.73 0.17
C ILE A 23 5.87 -0.77 -0.07
N GLY A 24 6.07 -1.59 0.96
CA GLY A 24 5.90 -3.05 0.90
C GLY A 24 4.48 -3.46 0.56
N ILE A 25 3.47 -2.82 1.15
CA ILE A 25 2.07 -3.14 0.84
C ILE A 25 1.68 -2.72 -0.58
N ALA A 26 2.18 -1.57 -1.05
CA ALA A 26 1.94 -1.12 -2.42
C ALA A 26 2.59 -2.07 -3.43
N ALA A 27 3.83 -2.49 -3.18
CA ALA A 27 4.53 -3.46 -4.01
C ALA A 27 3.84 -4.84 -4.00
N ALA A 28 3.38 -5.31 -2.84
CA ALA A 28 2.64 -6.56 -2.71
C ALA A 28 1.31 -6.53 -3.48
N LEU A 29 0.58 -5.41 -3.44
CA LEU A 29 -0.65 -5.23 -4.21
C LEU A 29 -0.38 -5.29 -5.71
N VAL A 30 0.63 -4.57 -6.21
CA VAL A 30 1.02 -4.63 -7.63
C VAL A 30 1.44 -6.05 -8.01
N GLY A 31 2.22 -6.71 -7.16
CA GLY A 31 2.63 -8.10 -7.35
C GLY A 31 1.45 -9.07 -7.42
N ALA A 32 0.42 -8.88 -6.58
CA ALA A 32 -0.81 -9.68 -6.62
C ALA A 32 -1.60 -9.46 -7.93
N ILE A 33 -1.71 -8.20 -8.39
CA ILE A 33 -2.39 -7.87 -9.66
C ILE A 33 -1.66 -8.47 -10.86
N ILE A 34 -0.32 -8.44 -10.89
CA ILE A 34 0.46 -9.03 -11.99
C ILE A 34 0.47 -10.57 -11.88
N GLY A 35 0.55 -11.09 -10.66
CA GLY A 35 0.62 -12.52 -10.37
C GLY A 35 -0.65 -13.31 -10.70
N GLU A 36 -1.79 -12.65 -10.90
CA GLU A 36 -3.02 -13.30 -11.35
C GLU A 36 -3.00 -13.67 -12.85
N LEU A 37 -2.12 -13.04 -13.65
CA LEU A 37 -2.03 -13.28 -15.09
C LEU A 37 -1.56 -14.71 -15.43
N PRO A 38 -0.48 -15.24 -14.84
CA PRO A 38 -0.05 -16.62 -15.12
C PRO A 38 -1.01 -17.69 -14.57
N THR A 39 -1.98 -17.34 -13.71
CA THR A 39 -2.96 -18.31 -13.17
C THR A 39 -4.17 -18.51 -14.08
N GLY A 40 -4.23 -17.82 -15.23
CA GLY A 40 -5.35 -17.91 -16.15
C GLY A 40 -6.63 -17.23 -15.65
N ALA A 41 -6.51 -16.29 -14.70
CA ALA A 41 -7.66 -15.55 -14.18
C ALA A 41 -8.36 -14.76 -15.31
N VAL A 42 -9.65 -15.02 -15.52
CA VAL A 42 -10.45 -14.34 -16.56
C VAL A 42 -11.05 -13.03 -16.05
N SER A 43 -11.20 -12.88 -14.73
CA SER A 43 -11.94 -11.78 -14.09
C SER A 43 -11.11 -10.88 -13.16
N GLY A 44 -9.82 -11.16 -13.01
CA GLY A 44 -8.93 -10.35 -12.17
C GLY A 44 -8.75 -8.91 -12.68
N LEU A 45 -8.17 -8.04 -11.85
CA LEU A 45 -7.99 -6.62 -12.21
C LEU A 45 -7.01 -6.43 -13.37
N GLY A 46 -5.84 -7.07 -13.30
CA GLY A 46 -4.85 -7.13 -14.38
C GLY A 46 -5.38 -7.85 -15.61
N ALA A 47 -6.13 -8.95 -15.44
CA ALA A 47 -6.78 -9.65 -16.55
C ALA A 47 -7.79 -8.77 -17.29
N ARG A 48 -8.58 -7.97 -16.56
CA ARG A 48 -9.53 -7.00 -17.13
C ARG A 48 -8.83 -5.86 -17.86
N MET A 49 -7.69 -5.38 -17.36
CA MET A 49 -6.89 -4.36 -18.06
C MET A 49 -6.27 -4.92 -19.34
N LEU A 50 -5.77 -6.15 -19.27
CA LEU A 50 -5.17 -6.87 -20.41
C LEU A 50 -6.22 -7.13 -21.50
N GLN A 51 -7.39 -7.67 -21.14
CA GLN A 51 -8.52 -7.84 -22.06
C GLN A 51 -9.02 -6.51 -22.63
N GLY A 52 -9.11 -5.46 -21.80
CA GLY A 52 -9.46 -4.13 -22.28
C GLY A 52 -8.49 -3.62 -23.35
N SER A 53 -7.20 -3.91 -23.21
CA SER A 53 -6.18 -3.63 -24.24
C SER A 53 -6.38 -4.46 -25.52
N TYR A 54 -6.66 -5.78 -25.37
CA TYR A 54 -6.90 -6.66 -26.52
C TYR A 54 -8.15 -6.30 -27.35
N TYR A 55 -9.21 -5.85 -26.68
CA TYR A 55 -10.50 -5.57 -27.33
C TYR A 55 -10.80 -4.07 -27.46
N GLY A 56 -9.84 -3.19 -27.17
CA GLY A 56 -10.00 -1.74 -27.32
C GLY A 56 -11.03 -1.10 -26.38
N GLN A 57 -11.33 -1.74 -25.26
CA GLN A 57 -12.39 -1.34 -24.34
C GLN A 57 -11.89 -0.32 -23.33
N MET A 58 -11.77 0.95 -23.76
CA MET A 58 -11.18 2.01 -22.95
C MET A 58 -11.85 2.21 -21.59
N VAL A 59 -13.19 2.15 -21.53
CA VAL A 59 -13.93 2.31 -20.26
C VAL A 59 -13.48 1.27 -19.23
N GLN A 60 -13.20 0.04 -19.65
CA GLN A 60 -12.75 -1.03 -18.77
C GLN A 60 -11.33 -0.80 -18.25
N ILE A 61 -10.42 -0.34 -19.11
CA ILE A 61 -9.03 -0.03 -18.73
C ILE A 61 -9.02 1.08 -17.68
N TRP A 62 -9.71 2.18 -17.95
CA TRP A 62 -9.79 3.32 -17.03
C TRP A 62 -10.48 2.96 -15.72
N SER A 63 -11.57 2.18 -15.77
CA SER A 63 -12.28 1.74 -14.56
C SER A 63 -11.41 0.85 -13.68
N ALA A 64 -10.68 -0.10 -14.28
CA ALA A 64 -9.78 -0.99 -13.55
C ALA A 64 -8.59 -0.23 -12.93
N LEU A 65 -8.02 0.75 -13.64
CA LEU A 65 -6.94 1.62 -13.13
C LEU A 65 -7.39 2.43 -11.92
N ILE A 66 -8.55 3.07 -12.02
CA ILE A 66 -9.09 3.88 -10.92
C ILE A 66 -9.40 2.99 -9.71
N PHE A 67 -10.02 1.83 -9.93
CA PHE A 67 -10.32 0.90 -8.86
C PHE A 67 -9.06 0.35 -8.18
N ALA A 68 -8.03 -0.02 -8.95
CA ALA A 68 -6.73 -0.45 -8.43
C ALA A 68 -6.06 0.66 -7.60
N SER A 69 -6.13 1.92 -8.07
CA SER A 69 -5.62 3.09 -7.34
C SER A 69 -6.36 3.32 -6.02
N LEU A 70 -7.69 3.18 -6.01
CA LEU A 70 -8.49 3.31 -4.78
C LEU A 70 -8.13 2.23 -3.75
N ILE A 71 -7.94 0.98 -4.18
CA ILE A 71 -7.48 -0.10 -3.29
C ILE A 71 -6.09 0.23 -2.75
N ALA A 72 -5.15 0.64 -3.60
CA ALA A 72 -3.80 1.01 -3.16
C ALA A 72 -3.83 2.14 -2.13
N ALA A 73 -4.59 3.21 -2.40
CA ALA A 73 -4.77 4.33 -1.50
C ALA A 73 -5.40 3.90 -0.16
N LEU A 74 -6.42 3.04 -0.20
CA LEU A 74 -7.06 2.51 1.00
C LEU A 74 -6.08 1.72 1.87
N LEU A 75 -5.28 0.84 1.28
CA LEU A 75 -4.30 0.04 2.03
C LEU A 75 -3.19 0.93 2.63
N VAL A 76 -2.69 1.89 1.87
CA VAL A 76 -1.63 2.81 2.32
C VAL A 76 -2.14 3.73 3.43
N THR A 77 -3.37 4.24 3.31
CA THR A 77 -4.00 5.07 4.36
C THR A 77 -4.30 4.27 5.63
N MET A 78 -4.66 2.99 5.51
CA MET A 78 -4.80 2.09 6.65
C MET A 78 -3.52 2.01 7.48
N ILE A 79 -2.35 1.97 6.82
CA ILE A 79 -1.05 2.00 7.52
C ILE A 79 -0.81 3.34 8.20
N ASP A 80 -1.22 4.46 7.59
CA ASP A 80 -1.14 5.78 8.24
C ASP A 80 -2.03 5.84 9.50
N PHE A 81 -3.22 5.25 9.49
CA PHE A 81 -4.07 5.14 10.69
C PHE A 81 -3.42 4.29 11.80
N ILE A 82 -2.82 3.16 11.44
CA ILE A 82 -2.09 2.31 12.38
C ILE A 82 -0.89 3.07 12.95
N ARG A 83 -0.16 3.81 12.10
CA ARG A 83 0.95 4.67 12.52
C ARG A 83 0.49 5.70 13.54
N LEU A 84 -0.57 6.46 13.25
CA LEU A 84 -1.11 7.47 14.16
C LEU A 84 -1.55 6.86 15.50
N SER A 85 -2.20 5.70 15.47
CA SER A 85 -2.63 4.98 16.68
C SER A 85 -1.44 4.51 17.51
N THR A 86 -0.39 4.04 16.86
CA THR A 86 0.84 3.59 17.49
C THR A 86 1.60 4.77 18.13
N LEU A 87 1.72 5.89 17.41
CA LEU A 87 2.37 7.12 17.92
C LEU A 87 1.62 7.72 19.12
N LYS A 88 0.27 7.68 19.10
CA LYS A 88 -0.56 8.04 20.26
C LYS A 88 -0.26 7.17 21.48
N ARG A 89 -0.17 5.85 21.30
CA ARG A 89 0.16 4.91 22.39
C ARG A 89 1.55 5.13 22.99
N PHE A 90 2.52 5.56 22.18
CA PHE A 90 3.86 5.91 22.65
C PHE A 90 3.97 7.33 23.24
N GLY A 91 2.86 8.07 23.38
CA GLY A 91 2.87 9.44 23.91
C GLY A 91 3.75 10.39 23.08
N GLN A 92 3.81 10.15 21.76
CA GLN A 92 4.56 10.96 20.81
C GLN A 92 3.68 11.98 20.07
N LEU A 93 2.35 11.84 20.17
CA LEU A 93 1.36 12.79 19.69
C LEU A 93 0.48 13.17 20.89
N ASN A 94 0.77 14.32 21.51
CA ASN A 94 -0.10 14.99 22.48
C ASN A 94 -1.10 15.86 21.72
#